data_AF-A7SJ49-F1
#
_entry.id   AF-A7SJ49-F1
#
_cell.length_a   1.000
_cell.length_b   1.000
_cell.length_c   1.000
_cell.angle_alpha   90.00
_cell.angle_beta   90.00
_cell.angle_gamma   90.00
#
_symmetry.space_group_name_H-M   'P 1'
#
loop_
_entity.id
_entity.type
_entity.pdbx_description
1 polymer ?
#
loop_
_entity_poly.entity_id
_entity_poly.type
_entity_poly.pdbx_seq_one_letter_code
_entity_poly.pdbx_strand_id
1 'polypeptide(L)'
;FSGSGYTQVDPDKVDLLAYPNITNVHWNYTTLLPGDCLFLPAEYIHQVRSHIRSISVTMLFTVDPDGTFNPRFCDSMDLSAFTTLDKVRVHWTYNKGDKVIEMGYMNIEVLRQSLMSALVHFNTKSLTEDHFAAYWRETDGQPHADPRHLFRSLLDTKHKGYITHEDILELPQQVLKDFARSFDPPHGP
;
A
#
# COMPACT_ATOMS: atom_id res chain seq x y z
N PHE A 1 5.86 -6.81 -4.48
CA PHE A 1 6.09 -6.03 -5.71
C PHE A 1 5.74 -4.57 -5.40
N SER A 2 6.73 -3.69 -5.23
CA SER A 2 6.49 -2.24 -5.16
C SER A 2 6.30 -1.72 -6.58
N GLY A 3 5.06 -1.40 -6.91
CA GLY A 3 4.57 -1.17 -8.27
C GLY A 3 4.78 0.25 -8.75
N SER A 4 6.01 0.59 -9.14
CA SER A 4 6.25 1.71 -10.06
C SER A 4 6.79 1.15 -11.37
N GLY A 5 6.05 1.35 -12.45
CA GLY A 5 6.42 0.96 -13.80
C GLY A 5 6.43 2.19 -14.68
N TYR A 6 7.43 2.31 -15.55
CA TYR A 6 7.50 3.39 -16.53
C TYR A 6 7.63 2.80 -17.92
N THR A 7 7.18 3.56 -18.91
CA THR A 7 7.38 3.25 -20.32
C THR A 7 8.47 4.14 -20.89
N GLN A 8 9.23 3.61 -21.85
CA GLN A 8 10.18 4.40 -22.66
C GLN A 8 9.49 5.11 -23.83
N VAL A 9 8.24 4.75 -24.13
CA VAL A 9 7.46 5.40 -25.19
C VAL A 9 7.00 6.77 -24.71
N ASP A 10 7.32 7.81 -25.48
CA ASP A 10 6.68 9.12 -25.33
C ASP A 10 5.29 9.07 -25.99
N PRO A 11 4.18 9.08 -25.22
CA PRO A 11 2.84 9.00 -25.79
C PRO A 11 2.47 10.24 -26.60
N ASP A 12 3.16 11.36 -26.42
CA ASP A 12 2.94 12.58 -27.20
C ASP A 12 3.73 12.56 -28.53
N LYS A 13 4.74 11.69 -28.66
CA LYS A 13 5.63 11.57 -29.82
C LYS A 13 6.13 10.14 -30.01
N VAL A 14 5.22 9.25 -30.37
CA VAL A 14 5.51 7.82 -30.51
C VAL A 14 6.35 7.54 -31.78
N ASP A 15 7.50 6.87 -31.62
CA ASP A 15 8.25 6.30 -32.75
C ASP A 15 7.59 4.99 -33.19
N LEU A 16 6.81 5.07 -34.29
CA LEU A 16 6.09 3.92 -34.84
C LEU A 16 6.99 2.90 -35.55
N LEU A 17 8.25 3.24 -35.87
CA LEU A 17 9.21 2.28 -36.40
C LEU A 17 9.80 1.43 -35.27
N ALA A 18 10.06 2.06 -34.12
CA ALA A 18 10.54 1.36 -32.93
C ALA A 18 9.41 0.57 -32.22
N TYR A 19 8.19 1.10 -32.20
CA TYR A 19 7.05 0.53 -31.47
C TYR A 19 5.82 0.32 -32.35
N PRO A 20 5.89 -0.44 -33.46
CA PRO A 20 4.81 -0.53 -34.44
C PRO A 20 3.50 -1.10 -33.86
N ASN A 21 3.57 -1.97 -32.86
CA ASN A 21 2.39 -2.61 -32.27
C ASN A 21 1.55 -1.67 -31.40
N ILE A 22 2.06 -0.48 -31.05
CA ILE A 22 1.32 0.47 -30.21
C ILE A 22 0.06 1.00 -30.90
N THR A 23 0.01 0.94 -32.24
CA THR A 23 -1.18 1.31 -33.02
C THR A 23 -2.37 0.40 -32.74
N ASN A 24 -2.13 -0.80 -32.19
CA ASN A 24 -3.19 -1.76 -31.84
C ASN A 24 -3.69 -1.57 -30.40
N VAL A 25 -3.07 -0.67 -29.63
CA VAL A 25 -3.46 -0.41 -28.24
C VAL A 25 -4.62 0.57 -28.23
N HIS A 26 -5.75 0.15 -27.69
CA HIS A 26 -6.87 1.04 -27.43
C HIS A 26 -6.54 1.95 -26.24
N TRP A 27 -6.83 3.23 -26.37
CA TRP A 27 -6.63 4.22 -25.33
C TRP A 27 -7.83 5.17 -25.27
N ASN A 28 -8.03 5.74 -24.08
CA ASN A 28 -9.02 6.78 -23.85
C ASN A 28 -8.28 8.02 -23.34
N TYR A 29 -8.84 9.20 -23.60
CA TYR A 29 -8.37 10.43 -22.99
C TYR A 29 -9.54 11.21 -22.40
N THR A 30 -9.22 11.99 -21.39
CA THR A 30 -10.17 12.92 -20.77
C THR A 30 -9.41 14.13 -20.24
N THR A 31 -10.15 15.21 -19.96
CA THR A 31 -9.62 16.38 -19.26
C THR A 31 -10.22 16.41 -17.87
N LEU A 32 -9.36 16.40 -16.84
CA LEU A 32 -9.78 16.49 -15.44
C LEU A 32 -9.88 17.96 -15.03
N LEU A 33 -11.09 18.45 -14.72
CA LEU A 33 -11.34 19.81 -14.25
C LEU A 33 -11.48 19.87 -12.71
N PRO A 34 -11.43 21.07 -12.10
CA PRO A 34 -11.63 21.21 -10.66
C PRO A 34 -12.98 20.65 -10.22
N GLY A 35 -12.95 19.68 -9.29
CA GLY A 35 -14.13 18.99 -8.77
C GLY A 35 -14.42 17.65 -9.43
N ASP A 36 -13.78 17.33 -10.55
CA ASP A 36 -13.91 16.03 -11.20
C ASP A 36 -13.13 14.94 -10.44
N CYS A 37 -13.65 13.72 -10.49
CA CYS A 37 -12.97 12.51 -10.00
C CYS A 37 -12.80 11.51 -11.15
N LEU A 38 -11.59 10.95 -11.28
CA LEU A 38 -11.29 9.88 -12.22
C LEU A 38 -10.98 8.59 -11.44
N PHE A 39 -11.64 7.49 -11.80
CA PHE A 39 -11.27 6.17 -11.30
C PHE A 39 -10.35 5.49 -12.32
N LEU A 40 -9.15 5.12 -11.87
CA LEU A 40 -8.19 4.32 -12.62
C LEU A 40 -8.12 2.93 -12.00
N PRO A 41 -8.52 1.86 -12.71
CA PRO A 41 -8.36 0.51 -12.22
C PRO A 41 -6.90 0.17 -11.93
N ALA A 42 -6.65 -0.79 -11.04
CA ALA A 42 -5.31 -1.29 -10.80
C ALA A 42 -4.63 -1.74 -12.11
N GLU A 43 -3.32 -1.53 -12.21
CA GLU A 43 -2.48 -1.89 -13.36
C GLU A 43 -2.77 -1.11 -14.67
N TYR A 44 -3.69 -0.14 -14.67
CA TYR A 44 -3.89 0.72 -15.84
C TYR A 44 -2.71 1.67 -16.05
N ILE A 45 -2.09 1.56 -17.22
CA ILE A 45 -1.07 2.51 -17.69
C ILE A 45 -1.78 3.83 -17.99
N HIS A 46 -1.28 4.92 -17.41
CA HIS A 46 -1.83 6.25 -17.59
C HIS A 46 -0.71 7.28 -17.76
N GLN A 47 -1.00 8.33 -18.52
CA GLN A 47 -0.15 9.51 -18.65
C GLN A 47 -0.97 10.74 -18.26
N VAL A 48 -0.34 11.65 -17.52
CA VAL A 48 -0.98 12.87 -17.03
C VAL A 48 -0.17 14.08 -17.50
N ARG A 49 -0.86 15.07 -18.06
CA ARG A 49 -0.27 16.35 -18.48
C ARG A 49 -1.02 17.52 -17.85
N SER A 50 -0.30 18.35 -17.10
CA SER A 50 -0.82 19.60 -16.57
C SER A 50 -0.53 20.76 -17.54
N HIS A 51 -1.59 21.38 -18.07
CA HIS A 51 -1.46 22.54 -18.98
C HIS A 51 -1.28 23.87 -18.25
N ILE A 52 -1.67 23.93 -16.98
CA ILE A 52 -1.53 25.08 -16.08
C ILE A 52 -1.09 24.57 -14.70
N ARG A 53 -0.83 25.48 -13.75
CA ARG A 53 -0.59 25.09 -12.35
C ARG A 53 -1.83 24.37 -11.81
N SER A 54 -1.67 23.09 -11.48
CA SER A 54 -2.74 22.21 -10.98
C SER A 54 -2.37 21.60 -9.64
N ILE A 55 -3.38 21.30 -8.83
CA ILE A 55 -3.27 20.45 -7.64
C ILE A 55 -4.32 19.34 -7.81
N SER A 56 -3.88 18.10 -7.62
CA SER A 56 -4.71 16.91 -7.69
C SER A 56 -4.41 16.03 -6.48
N VAL A 57 -5.42 15.28 -6.02
CA VAL A 57 -5.30 14.35 -4.90
C VAL A 57 -5.66 12.97 -5.41
N THR A 58 -4.77 11.99 -5.17
CA THR A 58 -4.99 10.59 -5.54
C THR A 58 -5.20 9.77 -4.28
N MET A 59 -6.19 8.89 -4.29
CA MET A 59 -6.41 7.89 -3.25
C MET A 59 -6.18 6.50 -3.83
N LEU A 60 -5.15 5.82 -3.34
CA LEU A 60 -4.86 4.43 -3.69
C LEU A 60 -5.56 3.53 -2.68
N PHE A 61 -6.34 2.58 -3.18
CA PHE A 61 -7.01 1.57 -2.38
C PHE A 61 -6.97 0.22 -3.08
N THR A 62 -7.08 -0.84 -2.31
CA THR A 62 -7.13 -2.22 -2.79
C THR A 62 -8.17 -2.99 -1.99
N VAL A 63 -8.58 -4.14 -2.51
CA VAL A 63 -9.35 -5.13 -1.74
C VAL A 63 -8.52 -5.67 -0.57
N ASP A 64 -9.18 -6.41 0.32
CA ASP A 64 -8.51 -7.07 1.44
C ASP A 64 -7.34 -7.94 0.94
N PRO A 65 -6.25 -8.12 1.73
CA PRO A 65 -5.05 -8.81 1.27
C PRO A 65 -5.27 -10.26 0.83
N ASP A 66 -6.37 -10.90 1.25
CA ASP A 66 -6.76 -12.25 0.81
C ASP A 66 -7.38 -12.29 -0.60
N GLY A 67 -7.53 -11.12 -1.25
CA GLY A 67 -8.09 -10.96 -2.58
C GLY A 67 -9.60 -11.18 -2.63
N THR A 68 -10.26 -11.33 -1.47
CA THR A 68 -11.70 -11.57 -1.43
C THR A 68 -12.47 -10.26 -1.36
N PHE A 69 -13.60 -10.23 -2.07
CA PHE A 69 -14.58 -9.18 -1.89
C PHE A 69 -15.45 -9.52 -0.69
N ASN A 70 -15.46 -8.65 0.32
CA ASN A 70 -16.34 -8.77 1.45
C ASN A 70 -17.63 -7.97 1.20
N PRO A 71 -18.76 -8.60 0.82
CA PRO A 71 -20.01 -7.89 0.52
C PRO A 71 -20.71 -7.36 1.78
N ARG A 72 -20.12 -7.58 2.97
CA ARG A 72 -20.72 -7.15 4.22
C ARG A 72 -20.97 -5.65 4.17
N PHE A 73 -22.22 -5.28 4.48
CA PHE A 73 -22.74 -3.92 4.46
C PHE A 73 -23.07 -3.33 3.08
N CYS A 74 -22.81 -3.99 1.95
CA CYS A 74 -23.18 -3.48 0.64
C CYS A 74 -24.70 -3.26 0.52
N ASP A 75 -25.51 -4.20 1.02
CA ASP A 75 -26.98 -4.12 0.95
C ASP A 75 -27.58 -3.08 1.92
N SER A 76 -26.86 -2.73 2.98
CA SER A 76 -27.28 -1.77 3.98
C SER A 76 -26.62 -0.39 3.82
N MET A 77 -25.74 -0.23 2.83
CA MET A 77 -25.03 1.01 2.59
C MET A 77 -25.98 1.99 1.90
N ASP A 78 -26.23 3.12 2.55
CA ASP A 78 -26.88 4.24 1.88
C ASP A 78 -25.88 4.90 0.93
N LEU A 79 -25.92 4.53 -0.35
CA LEU A 79 -25.08 5.12 -1.40
C LEU A 79 -25.39 6.61 -1.64
N SER A 80 -26.52 7.11 -1.14
CA SER A 80 -26.85 8.54 -1.19
C SER A 80 -26.27 9.33 -0.01
N ALA A 81 -25.80 8.65 1.04
CA ALA A 81 -25.16 9.29 2.17
C ALA A 81 -23.77 9.82 1.78
N PHE A 82 -23.62 11.14 1.83
CA PHE A 82 -22.35 11.80 1.56
C PHE A 82 -21.34 11.55 2.70
N THR A 83 -20.28 10.80 2.39
CA THR A 83 -19.13 10.63 3.29
C THR A 83 -18.02 11.58 2.87
N THR A 84 -17.70 12.53 3.74
CA THR A 84 -16.58 13.45 3.55
C THR A 84 -15.24 12.71 3.75
N LEU A 85 -14.19 13.13 3.04
CA LEU A 85 -12.89 12.45 3.06
C LEU A 85 -12.23 12.41 4.45
N ASP A 86 -12.52 13.37 5.33
CA ASP A 86 -12.03 13.38 6.72
C ASP A 86 -12.60 12.22 7.55
N LYS A 87 -13.71 11.62 7.13
CA LYS A 87 -14.31 10.43 7.76
C LYS A 87 -13.74 9.13 7.21
N VAL A 88 -13.02 9.17 6.10
CA VAL A 88 -12.41 7.98 5.49
C VAL A 88 -11.11 7.67 6.22
N ARG A 89 -10.99 6.44 6.71
CA ARG A 89 -9.76 5.97 7.35
C ARG A 89 -8.71 5.67 6.30
N VAL A 90 -7.89 6.67 5.97
CA VAL A 90 -6.77 6.51 5.05
C VAL A 90 -5.55 5.99 5.79
N HIS A 91 -4.84 5.01 5.19
CA HIS A 91 -3.63 4.50 5.79
C HIS A 91 -2.52 5.52 5.79
N TRP A 92 -2.03 5.89 4.62
CA TRP A 92 -0.96 6.87 4.46
C TRP A 92 -1.57 8.24 4.17
N THR A 93 -1.38 9.20 5.07
CA THR A 93 -1.98 10.54 5.00
C THR A 93 -0.93 11.61 5.20
N TYR A 94 -1.26 12.84 4.80
CA TYR A 94 -0.40 14.00 4.97
C TYR A 94 -0.86 14.82 6.17
N ASN A 95 0.05 15.11 7.08
CA ASN A 95 -0.16 16.08 8.12
C ASN A 95 0.53 17.40 7.76
N LYS A 96 -0.07 18.51 8.19
CA LYS A 96 0.53 19.82 8.02
C LYS A 96 1.88 19.86 8.76
N GLY A 97 2.95 20.10 8.01
CA GLY A 97 4.31 20.17 8.55
C GLY A 97 5.14 18.89 8.34
N ASP A 98 4.56 17.86 7.72
CA ASP A 98 5.34 16.69 7.32
C ASP A 98 6.41 17.10 6.30
N LYS A 99 7.64 16.63 6.53
CA LYS A 99 8.79 16.93 5.67
C LYS A 99 8.76 16.14 4.36
N VAL A 100 8.01 15.05 4.33
CA VAL A 100 7.95 14.09 3.22
C VAL A 100 6.50 13.71 2.94
N ILE A 101 6.20 13.52 1.66
CA ILE A 101 4.94 12.97 1.18
C ILE A 101 5.10 11.45 1.22
N GLU A 102 4.45 10.80 2.19
CA GLU A 102 4.55 9.35 2.44
C GLU A 102 3.73 8.52 1.44
N MET A 103 3.90 8.76 0.14
CA MET A 103 3.41 7.84 -0.88
C MET A 103 4.40 6.69 -1.07
N GLY A 104 3.87 5.54 -1.47
CA GLY A 104 4.67 4.41 -1.95
C GLY A 104 5.13 3.40 -0.89
N TYR A 105 4.84 3.61 0.39
CA TYR A 105 4.98 2.53 1.37
C TYR A 105 3.91 1.48 1.16
N MET A 106 4.25 0.23 1.46
CA MET A 106 3.38 -0.90 1.29
C MET A 106 2.09 -0.80 2.12
N ASN A 107 1.12 -1.62 1.72
CA ASN A 107 -0.11 -1.77 2.48
C ASN A 107 0.17 -2.40 3.86
N ILE A 108 -0.11 -1.66 4.92
CA ILE A 108 0.12 -2.10 6.31
C ILE A 108 -0.72 -3.34 6.69
N GLU A 109 -1.86 -3.59 6.02
CA GLU A 109 -2.65 -4.78 6.28
C GLU A 109 -2.02 -6.03 5.64
N VAL A 110 -1.26 -5.87 4.55
CA VAL A 110 -0.42 -6.97 4.02
C VAL A 110 0.64 -7.36 5.05
N LEU A 111 1.21 -6.39 5.77
CA LEU A 111 2.16 -6.69 6.86
C LEU A 111 1.49 -7.42 8.03
N ARG A 112 0.31 -6.98 8.42
CA ARG A 112 -0.46 -7.69 9.45
C ARG A 112 -0.71 -9.15 9.04
N GLN A 113 -1.08 -9.39 7.79
CA GLN A 113 -1.28 -10.75 7.27
C GLN A 113 0.03 -11.55 7.13
N SER A 114 1.15 -10.90 6.86
CA SER A 114 2.47 -11.57 6.88
C SER A 114 2.81 -12.06 8.29
N LEU A 115 2.56 -11.24 9.33
CA LEU A 115 2.73 -11.64 10.73
C LEU A 115 1.78 -12.78 11.13
N MET A 116 0.53 -12.76 10.66
CA MET A 116 -0.41 -13.89 10.81
C MET A 116 0.14 -15.17 10.15
N SER A 117 0.66 -15.02 8.94
CA SER A 117 1.21 -16.13 8.15
C SER A 117 2.43 -16.76 8.84
N ALA A 118 3.23 -15.98 9.56
CA ALA A 118 4.33 -16.49 10.39
C ALA A 118 3.85 -17.42 11.51
N LEU A 119 2.73 -17.12 12.18
CA LEU A 119 2.13 -18.00 13.19
C LEU A 119 1.71 -19.34 12.57
N VAL A 120 1.09 -19.30 11.40
CA VAL A 120 0.66 -20.49 10.65
C VAL A 120 1.87 -21.31 10.20
N HIS A 121 2.89 -20.65 9.65
CA HIS A 121 4.11 -21.28 9.16
C HIS A 121 4.82 -22.11 10.24
N PHE A 122 5.00 -21.56 11.46
CA PHE A 122 5.59 -22.30 12.58
C PHE A 122 4.59 -23.17 13.35
N ASN A 123 3.31 -23.19 12.95
CA ASN A 123 2.23 -23.88 13.65
C ASN A 123 2.21 -23.56 15.16
N THR A 124 2.30 -22.27 15.49
CA THR A 124 2.40 -21.76 16.87
C THR A 124 1.27 -20.77 17.18
N LYS A 125 0.92 -20.63 18.45
CA LYS A 125 -0.02 -19.61 18.94
C LYS A 125 0.65 -18.28 19.27
N SER A 126 1.97 -18.27 19.37
CA SER A 126 2.76 -17.08 19.68
C SER A 126 4.03 -17.01 18.85
N LEU A 127 4.29 -15.82 18.32
CA LEU A 127 5.49 -15.50 17.57
C LEU A 127 6.50 -14.88 18.55
N THR A 128 7.65 -15.51 18.72
CA THR A 128 8.78 -14.96 19.47
C THR A 128 9.69 -14.18 18.53
N GLU A 129 10.64 -13.44 19.11
CA GLU A 129 11.70 -12.77 18.36
C GLU A 129 12.46 -13.74 17.43
N ASP A 130 12.74 -14.96 17.89
CA ASP A 130 13.43 -15.99 17.11
C ASP A 130 12.59 -16.49 15.93
N HIS A 131 11.30 -16.75 16.16
CA HIS A 131 10.38 -17.13 15.10
C HIS A 131 10.30 -16.02 14.04
N PHE A 132 10.11 -14.77 14.47
CA PHE A 132 10.05 -13.63 13.56
C PHE A 132 11.34 -13.49 12.73
N ALA A 133 12.51 -13.54 13.37
CA ALA A 133 13.79 -13.45 12.67
C ALA A 133 14.06 -14.63 11.74
N ALA A 134 13.54 -15.83 12.04
CA ALA A 134 13.61 -16.98 11.14
C ALA A 134 12.71 -16.77 9.91
N TYR A 135 11.42 -16.48 10.11
CA TYR A 135 10.46 -16.27 9.02
C TYR A 135 10.91 -15.17 8.07
N TRP A 136 11.37 -14.05 8.63
CA TRP A 136 11.82 -12.91 7.83
C TRP A 136 13.03 -13.23 6.95
N ARG A 137 13.94 -14.10 7.41
CA ARG A 137 15.09 -14.54 6.60
C ARG A 137 14.67 -15.43 5.42
N GLU A 138 13.53 -16.11 5.54
CA GLU A 138 13.01 -17.00 4.51
C GLU A 138 12.17 -16.25 3.47
N THR A 139 11.42 -15.21 3.87
CA THR A 139 10.46 -14.53 2.98
C THR A 139 11.01 -13.28 2.28
N ASP A 140 11.83 -12.47 2.96
CA ASP A 140 12.04 -11.07 2.56
C ASP A 140 13.50 -10.65 2.43
N GLY A 141 14.42 -11.58 2.13
CA GLY A 141 15.77 -11.31 1.64
C GLY A 141 16.52 -10.13 2.29
N GLN A 142 17.29 -10.38 3.36
CA GLN A 142 18.23 -9.45 4.02
C GLN A 142 17.63 -8.05 4.34
N PRO A 143 16.99 -7.88 5.50
CA PRO A 143 16.45 -6.58 5.89
C PRO A 143 17.53 -5.51 6.02
N HIS A 144 17.15 -4.24 5.77
CA HIS A 144 18.00 -3.08 6.05
C HIS A 144 18.28 -2.87 7.55
N ALA A 145 17.50 -3.52 8.43
CA ALA A 145 17.60 -3.45 9.89
C ALA A 145 17.53 -4.84 10.55
N ASP A 146 18.07 -4.97 11.77
CA ASP A 146 18.03 -6.24 12.51
C ASP A 146 16.58 -6.64 12.86
N PRO A 147 16.06 -7.78 12.36
CA PRO A 147 14.68 -8.19 12.59
C PRO A 147 14.38 -8.40 14.08
N ARG A 148 15.37 -8.81 14.86
CA ARG A 148 15.23 -8.97 16.31
C ARG A 148 14.99 -7.64 17.01
N HIS A 149 15.71 -6.61 16.59
CA HIS A 149 15.50 -5.26 17.08
C HIS A 149 14.11 -4.75 16.73
N LEU A 150 13.70 -4.88 15.46
CA LEU A 150 12.36 -4.47 15.00
C LEU A 150 11.24 -5.15 15.79
N PHE A 151 11.37 -6.45 16.06
CA PHE A 151 10.40 -7.18 16.86
C PHE A 151 10.25 -6.57 18.25
N ARG A 152 11.35 -6.36 18.97
CA ARG A 152 11.34 -5.82 20.33
C ARG A 152 10.88 -4.36 20.40
N SER A 153 11.27 -3.54 19.41
CA SER A 153 11.02 -2.11 19.44
C SER A 153 9.63 -1.72 18.93
N LEU A 154 9.07 -2.49 17.97
CA LEU A 154 7.82 -2.14 17.30
C LEU A 154 6.72 -3.16 17.60
N LEU A 155 6.98 -4.46 17.46
CA LEU A 155 5.93 -5.48 17.47
C LEU A 155 5.54 -5.93 18.90
N ASP A 156 6.52 -6.18 19.77
CA ASP A 156 6.29 -6.55 21.18
C ASP A 156 6.06 -5.32 22.07
N THR A 157 5.00 -4.56 21.75
CA THR A 157 4.60 -3.33 22.44
C THR A 157 4.35 -3.50 23.94
N LYS A 158 4.08 -4.73 24.40
CA LYS A 158 3.80 -5.09 25.79
C LYS A 158 5.02 -5.71 26.50
N HIS A 159 6.16 -5.83 25.80
CA HIS A 159 7.42 -6.40 26.31
C HIS A 159 7.30 -7.80 26.93
N LYS A 160 6.48 -8.67 26.31
CA LYS A 160 6.24 -10.05 26.75
C LYS A 160 7.29 -11.04 26.24
N GLY A 161 8.09 -10.65 25.26
CA GLY A 161 8.98 -11.53 24.48
C GLY A 161 8.28 -12.30 23.37
N TYR A 162 6.97 -12.13 23.20
CA TYR A 162 6.17 -12.77 22.17
C TYR A 162 4.88 -11.99 21.85
N ILE A 163 4.31 -12.22 20.66
CA ILE A 163 3.02 -11.67 20.23
C ILE A 163 2.08 -12.81 19.81
N THR A 164 0.80 -12.74 20.17
CA THR A 164 -0.24 -13.70 19.77
C THR A 164 -1.02 -13.22 18.56
N HIS A 165 -1.96 -14.04 18.08
CA HIS A 165 -2.92 -13.67 17.05
C HIS A 165 -3.69 -12.39 17.41
N GLU A 166 -4.21 -12.30 18.64
CA GLU A 166 -4.93 -11.14 19.15
C GLU A 166 -4.03 -9.91 19.25
N ASP A 167 -2.80 -10.07 19.76
CA ASP A 167 -1.86 -8.95 19.83
C ASP A 167 -1.58 -8.37 18.43
N ILE A 168 -1.42 -9.23 17.42
CA ILE A 168 -1.19 -8.78 16.05
C ILE A 168 -2.44 -8.12 15.47
N LEU A 169 -3.66 -8.59 15.74
CA LEU A 169 -4.89 -7.90 15.31
C LEU A 169 -5.07 -6.53 15.96
N GLU A 170 -4.64 -6.39 17.21
CA GLU A 170 -4.71 -5.16 17.99
C GLU A 170 -3.55 -4.19 17.72
N LEU A 171 -2.54 -4.59 16.92
CA LEU A 171 -1.40 -3.72 16.63
C LEU A 171 -1.87 -2.35 16.10
N PRO A 172 -1.46 -1.25 16.76
CA PRO A 172 -1.83 0.09 16.33
C PRO A 172 -1.35 0.34 14.91
N GLN A 173 -2.15 1.10 14.16
CA GLN A 173 -1.81 1.48 12.79
C GLN A 173 -0.43 2.13 12.69
N GLN A 174 -0.08 2.98 13.66
CA GLN A 174 1.20 3.68 13.68
C GLN A 174 2.38 2.71 13.79
N VAL A 175 2.25 1.65 14.58
CA VAL A 175 3.29 0.61 14.73
C VAL A 175 3.54 -0.09 13.40
N LEU A 176 2.48 -0.45 12.67
CA LEU A 176 2.63 -1.07 11.35
C LEU A 176 3.23 -0.13 10.30
N LYS A 177 2.94 1.17 10.38
CA LYS A 177 3.58 2.19 9.53
C LYS A 177 5.07 2.31 9.83
N ASP A 178 5.43 2.43 11.11
CA ASP A 178 6.83 2.52 11.54
C ASP A 178 7.59 1.25 11.14
N PHE A 179 6.93 0.10 11.23
CA PHE A 179 7.45 -1.17 10.75
C PHE A 179 7.66 -1.13 9.22
N ALA A 180 6.65 -0.76 8.43
CA ALA A 180 6.78 -0.62 6.97
C ALA A 180 7.96 0.27 6.56
N ARG A 181 8.13 1.43 7.22
CA ARG A 181 9.26 2.35 6.96
C ARG A 181 10.63 1.76 7.23
N SER A 182 10.73 0.70 8.03
CA SER A 182 12.02 0.10 8.39
C SER A 182 12.62 -0.80 7.29
N PHE A 183 11.84 -1.17 6.27
CA PHE A 183 12.31 -2.05 5.20
C PHE A 183 11.77 -1.69 3.80
N ASP A 184 10.69 -0.93 3.68
CA ASP A 184 10.21 -0.42 2.39
C ASP A 184 10.72 1.02 2.20
N PRO A 185 11.63 1.29 1.25
CA PRO A 185 12.04 2.65 0.97
C PRO A 185 10.86 3.44 0.39
N PRO A 186 10.80 4.76 0.61
CA PRO A 186 9.76 5.58 0.00
C PRO A 186 9.87 5.51 -1.53
N HIS A 187 8.78 5.10 -2.17
CA HIS A 187 8.66 5.05 -3.62
C HIS A 187 7.73 6.14 -4.13
N GLY A 188 8.00 6.67 -5.32
CA GLY A 188 7.02 7.52 -6.00
C GLY A 188 5.78 6.73 -6.41
N PRO A 189 4.67 7.40 -6.73
CA PRO A 189 3.60 6.78 -7.50
C PRO A 189 4.12 6.20 -8.84
#